data_AF-A0A2W4P478-F1
#
_entry.id   AF-A0A2W4P478-F1
#
_cell.length_a   1.000
_cell.length_b   1.000
_cell.length_c   1.000
_cell.angle_alpha   90.00
_cell.angle_beta   90.00
_cell.angle_gamma   90.00
#
_symmetry.space_group_name_H-M   'P 1'
#
loop_
_entity.id
_entity.type
_entity.pdbx_description
1 polymer ?
#
loop_
_entity_poly.entity_id
_entity_poly.type
_entity_poly.pdbx_seq_one_letter_code
_entity_poly.pdbx_strand_id
1 'polypeptide(L)'
;MTVFWAAEVGDSWEEVAAEMERAFRFAREAASGERSVVFVVNSDDLLGRRGPGNAMLATGILSAARTLALEGWRKGWTANVVAWDGETGTREEAEALALQLAENGKVTGEVVRIGPGHIGKALP
;
A
#
# COMPACT_ATOMS: atom_id res chain seq x y z
N MET A 1 -12.02 4.87 7.88
CA MET A 1 -11.77 4.20 6.59
C MET A 1 -10.59 3.26 6.79
N THR A 2 -10.62 2.05 6.23
CA THR A 2 -9.57 1.01 6.41
C THR A 2 -8.65 0.88 5.20
N VAL A 3 -8.98 1.55 4.09
CA VAL A 3 -8.19 1.58 2.86
C VAL A 3 -7.59 2.97 2.66
N PHE A 4 -6.32 3.05 2.30
CA PHE A 4 -5.64 4.29 1.94
C PHE A 4 -5.08 4.19 0.53
N TRP A 5 -5.46 5.10 -0.36
CA TRP A 5 -4.88 5.22 -1.70
C TRP A 5 -3.72 6.22 -1.67
N ALA A 6 -2.51 5.74 -1.96
CA ALA A 6 -1.38 6.63 -2.19
C ALA A 6 -1.66 7.52 -3.40
N ALA A 7 -1.47 8.82 -3.24
CA ALA A 7 -1.47 9.74 -4.36
C ALA A 7 -0.22 9.55 -5.23
N GLU A 8 -0.33 9.92 -6.50
CA GLU A 8 0.84 10.14 -7.33
C GLU A 8 1.58 11.40 -6.85
N VAL A 9 2.89 11.29 -6.74
CA VAL A 9 3.80 12.37 -6.35
C VAL A 9 4.87 12.55 -7.42
N GLY A 10 5.41 13.76 -7.54
CA GLY A 10 6.61 14.03 -8.33
C GLY A 10 7.88 13.62 -7.59
N ASP A 11 9.03 14.07 -8.11
CA ASP A 11 10.34 13.82 -7.51
C ASP A 11 10.74 14.84 -6.42
N SER A 12 9.80 15.73 -6.04
CA SER A 12 10.01 16.65 -4.92
C SER A 12 10.02 15.89 -3.60
N TRP A 13 11.03 16.18 -2.78
CA TRP A 13 11.14 15.61 -1.44
C TRP A 13 9.98 16.04 -0.53
N GLU A 14 9.48 17.26 -0.73
CA GLU A 14 8.37 17.83 0.00
C GLU A 14 7.06 17.10 -0.30
N GLU A 15 6.81 16.77 -1.57
CA GLU A 15 5.62 16.01 -1.98
C GLU A 15 5.64 14.59 -1.41
N VAL A 16 6.78 13.90 -1.51
CA VAL A 16 6.96 12.55 -0.94
C VAL A 16 6.77 12.57 0.59
N ALA A 17 7.37 13.54 1.27
CA ALA A 17 7.26 13.67 2.73
C ALA A 17 5.82 13.97 3.17
N ALA A 18 5.13 14.88 2.47
CA ALA A 18 3.74 15.22 2.76
C ALA A 18 2.83 13.98 2.59
N GLU A 19 3.03 13.20 1.53
CA GLU A 19 2.22 12.03 1.28
C GLU A 19 2.47 10.89 2.28
N MET A 20 3.74 10.67 2.64
CA MET A 20 4.11 9.73 3.70
C MET A 20 3.49 10.12 5.04
N GLU A 21 3.46 11.42 5.37
CA GLU A 21 2.82 11.91 6.58
C GLU A 21 1.31 11.61 6.58
N ARG A 22 0.62 11.79 5.44
CA ARG A 22 -0.80 11.42 5.32
C ARG A 22 -1.01 9.93 5.57
N ALA A 23 -0.18 9.07 4.97
CA ALA A 23 -0.25 7.63 5.17
C ALA A 23 -0.02 7.23 6.64
N PHE A 24 0.94 7.88 7.33
CA PHE A 24 1.22 7.61 8.75
C PHE A 24 0.12 8.11 9.68
N ARG A 25 -0.47 9.28 9.40
CA ARG A 25 -1.62 9.78 10.18
C ARG A 25 -2.81 8.84 10.03
N PHE A 26 -3.08 8.37 8.82
CA PHE A 26 -4.11 7.38 8.54
C PHE A 26 -3.85 6.08 9.32
N ALA A 27 -2.63 5.55 9.24
CA ALA A 27 -2.23 4.33 9.93
C ALA A 27 -2.36 4.44 11.46
N ARG A 28 -1.93 5.58 12.02
CA ARG A 28 -2.05 5.87 13.44
C ARG A 28 -3.51 5.88 13.88
N GLU A 29 -4.40 6.51 13.13
CA GLU A 29 -5.84 6.54 13.42
C GLU A 29 -6.47 5.14 13.33
N ALA A 30 -6.07 4.33 12.34
CA ALA A 30 -6.52 2.94 12.22
C ALA A 30 -6.06 2.10 13.41
N ALA A 31 -4.76 2.15 13.74
CA ALA A 31 -4.16 1.41 14.83
C ALA A 31 -4.71 1.82 16.22
N SER A 32 -5.01 3.10 16.42
CA SER A 32 -5.62 3.60 17.67
C SER A 32 -7.06 3.09 17.87
N GLY A 33 -7.75 2.78 16.77
CA GLY A 33 -9.04 2.12 16.77
C GLY A 33 -8.97 0.60 16.64
N GLU A 34 -7.77 -0.01 16.69
CA GLU A 34 -7.55 -1.45 16.49
C GLU A 34 -8.15 -1.98 15.18
N ARG A 35 -8.11 -1.18 14.11
CA ARG A 35 -8.66 -1.51 12.79
C ARG A 35 -7.56 -1.99 11.86
N SER A 36 -7.86 -3.03 11.09
CA SER A 36 -7.00 -3.45 9.98
C SER A 36 -6.89 -2.34 8.92
N VAL A 37 -5.72 -2.25 8.29
CA VAL A 37 -5.40 -1.23 7.28
C VAL A 37 -4.88 -1.88 6.01
N VAL A 38 -5.32 -1.39 4.86
CA VAL A 38 -4.75 -1.73 3.56
C VAL A 38 -4.33 -0.46 2.84
N PHE A 39 -3.09 -0.40 2.40
CA PHE A 39 -2.61 0.67 1.52
C PHE A 39 -2.70 0.20 0.08
N VAL A 40 -3.16 1.06 -0.82
CA VAL A 40 -3.17 0.83 -2.25
C VAL A 40 -2.12 1.71 -2.89
N VAL A 41 -1.18 1.10 -3.61
CA VAL A 41 -0.09 1.77 -4.32
C VAL A 41 -0.10 1.35 -5.79
N ASN A 42 0.56 2.11 -6.66
CA ASN A 42 0.79 1.64 -8.00
C ASN A 42 1.86 0.53 -8.02
N SER A 43 1.61 -0.53 -8.77
CA SER A 43 2.50 -1.70 -8.87
C SER A 43 3.89 -1.34 -9.42
N ASP A 44 3.94 -0.43 -10.40
CA ASP A 44 5.18 -0.02 -11.05
C ASP A 44 6.05 0.89 -10.17
N ASP A 45 5.46 1.57 -9.18
CA ASP A 45 6.19 2.39 -8.21
C ASP A 45 7.05 1.50 -7.30
N LEU A 46 6.52 0.34 -6.90
CA LEU A 46 7.29 -0.66 -6.14
C LEU A 46 8.49 -1.24 -6.91
N LEU A 47 8.50 -1.07 -8.24
CA LEU A 47 9.57 -1.50 -9.14
C LEU A 47 10.45 -0.33 -9.61
N GLY A 48 10.19 0.89 -9.15
CA GLY A 48 10.96 2.08 -9.52
C GLY A 48 10.76 2.55 -10.97
N ARG A 49 9.63 2.20 -11.61
CA ARG A 49 9.41 2.46 -13.04
C ARG A 49 8.78 3.83 -13.36
N ARG A 50 8.26 4.54 -12.34
CA ARG A 50 7.54 5.83 -12.48
C ARG A 50 8.21 6.99 -11.74
N GLY A 51 9.54 6.92 -11.60
CA GLY A 51 10.35 7.96 -10.98
C GLY A 51 10.70 7.69 -9.51
N PRO A 52 11.79 8.30 -9.02
CA PRO A 52 12.29 8.08 -7.65
C PRO A 52 11.29 8.51 -6.58
N GLY A 53 10.54 9.60 -6.75
CA GLY A 53 9.59 10.06 -5.73
C GLY A 53 8.47 9.05 -5.44
N ASN A 54 7.76 8.63 -6.48
CA ASN A 54 6.75 7.57 -6.39
C ASN A 54 7.31 6.26 -5.81
N ALA A 55 8.52 5.87 -6.23
CA ALA A 55 9.18 4.67 -5.73
C ALA A 55 9.51 4.75 -4.24
N MET A 56 10.03 5.89 -3.77
CA MET A 56 10.29 6.14 -2.35
C MET A 56 9.02 6.06 -1.53
N LEU A 57 7.93 6.67 -2.01
CA LEU A 57 6.63 6.62 -1.34
C LEU A 57 6.11 5.17 -1.23
N ALA A 58 6.00 4.46 -2.36
CA ALA A 58 5.41 3.12 -2.38
C ALA A 58 6.23 2.11 -1.53
N THR A 59 7.56 2.16 -1.62
CA THR A 59 8.44 1.29 -0.82
C THR A 59 8.47 1.66 0.65
N GLY A 60 8.38 2.95 0.99
CA GLY A 60 8.24 3.41 2.37
C GLY A 60 6.92 2.98 3.00
N ILE A 61 5.80 3.09 2.27
CA ILE A 61 4.50 2.57 2.69
C ILE A 61 4.57 1.06 2.92
N LEU A 62 5.20 0.30 2.01
CA LEU A 62 5.39 -1.15 2.19
C LEU A 62 6.17 -1.49 3.47
N SER A 63 7.26 -0.78 3.74
CA SER A 63 8.03 -0.97 4.98
C SER A 63 7.19 -0.64 6.22
N ALA A 64 6.42 0.44 6.18
CA ALA A 64 5.54 0.83 7.27
C ALA A 64 4.42 -0.20 7.50
N ALA A 65 3.79 -0.71 6.44
CA ALA A 65 2.76 -1.74 6.52
C ALA A 65 3.26 -3.01 7.21
N ARG A 66 4.49 -3.45 6.91
CA ARG A 66 5.11 -4.61 7.58
C ARG A 66 5.36 -4.36 9.06
N THR A 67 5.77 -3.15 9.42
CA THR A 67 5.95 -2.76 10.83
C THR A 67 4.62 -2.77 11.57
N LEU A 68 3.58 -2.16 10.97
CA LEU A 68 2.23 -2.15 11.51
C LEU A 68 1.66 -3.56 11.66
N ALA A 69 1.92 -4.44 10.70
CA ALA A 69 1.48 -5.83 10.75
C ALA A 69 2.03 -6.59 11.96
N LEU A 70 3.31 -6.41 12.28
CA LEU A 70 3.95 -7.02 13.45
C LEU A 70 3.32 -6.52 14.77
N GLU A 71 3.07 -5.22 14.86
CA GLU A 71 2.45 -4.59 16.03
C GLU A 71 0.97 -4.96 16.21
N GLY A 72 0.26 -5.09 15.09
CA GLY A 72 -1.17 -5.33 15.06
C GLY A 72 -1.58 -6.78 15.23
N TRP A 73 -0.76 -7.73 14.77
CA TRP A 73 -1.13 -9.14 14.76
C TRP A 73 -1.52 -9.67 16.15
N ARG A 74 -0.73 -9.37 17.18
CA ARG A 74 -1.04 -9.77 18.57
C ARG A 74 -2.26 -9.05 19.16
N LYS A 75 -2.69 -7.95 18.53
CA LYS A 75 -3.84 -7.13 18.92
C LYS A 75 -5.09 -7.41 18.06
N GLY A 76 -5.03 -8.39 17.15
CA GLY A 76 -6.19 -8.82 16.36
C GLY A 76 -6.49 -8.01 15.11
N TRP A 77 -5.56 -7.16 14.65
CA TRP A 77 -5.71 -6.40 13.41
C TRP A 77 -4.50 -6.55 12.48
N THR A 78 -4.70 -6.27 11.20
CA THR A 78 -3.70 -6.56 10.15
C THR A 78 -3.33 -5.32 9.35
N ALA A 79 -2.19 -5.38 8.67
CA ALA A 79 -1.78 -4.33 7.74
C ALA A 79 -1.23 -4.94 6.46
N ASN A 80 -1.73 -4.54 5.29
CA ASN A 80 -1.29 -5.07 4.00
C ASN A 80 -1.16 -3.97 2.95
N VAL A 81 -0.58 -4.33 1.81
CA VAL A 81 -0.52 -3.49 0.61
C VAL A 81 -1.20 -4.20 -0.54
N VAL A 82 -2.08 -3.49 -1.26
CA VAL A 82 -2.55 -3.87 -2.59
C VAL A 82 -1.78 -3.04 -3.61
N ALA A 83 -1.19 -3.72 -4.59
CA ALA A 83 -0.46 -3.08 -5.69
C ALA A 83 -1.25 -3.27 -6.97
N TRP A 84 -1.70 -2.16 -7.56
CA TRP A 84 -2.53 -2.13 -8.76
C TRP A 84 -1.80 -1.39 -9.87
N ASP A 85 -1.83 -1.90 -11.09
CA ASP A 85 -1.08 -1.33 -12.22
C ASP A 85 -1.89 -0.30 -13.03
N GLY A 86 -3.21 -0.20 -12.83
CA GLY A 86 -4.08 0.71 -13.60
C GLY A 86 -4.51 0.16 -14.96
N GLU A 87 -3.91 -0.95 -15.40
CA GLU A 87 -4.16 -1.57 -16.71
C GLU A 87 -4.95 -2.88 -16.57
N THR A 88 -4.66 -3.64 -15.52
CA THR A 88 -5.28 -4.91 -15.22
C THR A 88 -6.31 -4.75 -14.10
N GLY A 89 -7.57 -4.94 -14.46
CA GLY A 89 -8.70 -4.77 -13.54
C GLY A 89 -9.04 -3.31 -13.26
N THR A 90 -10.21 -3.07 -12.67
CA THR A 90 -10.70 -1.72 -12.37
C THR A 90 -10.27 -1.23 -11.00
N ARG A 91 -10.38 0.08 -10.78
CA ARG A 91 -10.14 0.68 -9.46
C ARG A 91 -11.08 0.11 -8.40
N GLU A 92 -12.33 -0.17 -8.78
CA GLU A 92 -13.36 -0.74 -7.92
C GLU A 92 -13.02 -2.18 -7.52
N GLU A 93 -12.45 -2.97 -8.42
CA GLU A 93 -11.97 -4.32 -8.10
C GLU A 93 -10.80 -4.29 -7.11
N ALA A 94 -9.88 -3.33 -7.28
CA ALA A 94 -8.78 -3.12 -6.34
C ALA A 94 -9.26 -2.65 -4.95
N GLU A 95 -10.23 -1.74 -4.90
CA GLU A 95 -10.89 -1.31 -3.67
C GLU A 95 -11.59 -2.48 -2.97
N ALA A 96 -12.35 -3.28 -3.73
CA ALA A 96 -13.07 -4.43 -3.20
C ALA A 96 -12.11 -5.45 -2.58
N LEU A 97 -10.99 -5.74 -3.24
CA LEU A 97 -9.95 -6.61 -2.69
C LEU A 97 -9.33 -6.03 -1.41
N ALA A 98 -9.04 -4.73 -1.39
CA ALA A 98 -8.47 -4.05 -0.23
C ALA A 98 -9.42 -4.10 0.98
N LEU A 99 -10.71 -3.86 0.77
CA LEU A 99 -11.75 -4.00 1.79
C LEU A 99 -11.84 -5.43 2.31
N GLN A 100 -11.88 -6.42 1.40
CA GLN A 100 -11.92 -7.83 1.76
C GLN A 100 -10.70 -8.25 2.61
N LEU A 101 -9.50 -7.75 2.31
CA LEU A 101 -8.30 -8.01 3.10
C LEU A 101 -8.39 -7.39 4.50
N ALA A 102 -8.90 -6.15 4.60
CA ALA A 102 -9.08 -5.48 5.87
C ALA A 102 -10.09 -6.21 6.79
N GLU A 103 -11.19 -6.71 6.22
CA GLU A 103 -12.27 -7.38 6.97
C GLU A 103 -11.89 -8.80 7.43
N ASN A 104 -11.16 -9.56 6.61
CA ASN A 104 -10.85 -10.96 6.94
C ASN A 104 -9.84 -11.12 8.08
N GLY A 105 -8.91 -10.18 8.26
CA GLY A 105 -7.97 -10.14 9.39
C GLY A 105 -6.99 -11.32 9.50
N LYS A 106 -6.80 -12.13 8.45
CA LYS A 106 -5.94 -13.33 8.46
C LYS A 106 -4.58 -13.15 7.78
N VAL A 107 -4.51 -12.29 6.77
CA VAL A 107 -3.28 -11.99 6.02
C VAL A 107 -2.72 -10.69 6.59
N THR A 108 -1.41 -10.61 6.84
CA THR A 108 -0.78 -9.41 7.38
C THR A 108 0.68 -9.31 6.92
N GLY A 109 1.16 -8.09 6.68
CA GLY A 109 2.52 -7.80 6.25
C GLY A 109 2.79 -8.05 4.76
N GLU A 110 1.75 -8.38 3.97
CA GLU A 110 1.89 -8.84 2.60
C GLU A 110 1.64 -7.75 1.55
N VAL A 111 2.18 -7.99 0.35
CA VAL A 111 1.85 -7.26 -0.87
C VAL A 111 1.04 -8.17 -1.78
N VAL A 112 -0.22 -7.83 -2.02
CA VAL A 112 -1.08 -8.51 -2.99
C VAL A 112 -1.09 -7.70 -4.27
N ARG A 113 -0.65 -8.32 -5.38
CA ARG A 113 -0.55 -7.65 -6.68
C ARG A 113 -1.74 -8.01 -7.55
N ILE A 114 -2.35 -7.00 -8.15
CA ILE A 114 -3.39 -7.13 -9.15
C ILE A 114 -2.72 -7.08 -10.52
N GLY A 115 -2.90 -8.13 -11.30
CA GLY A 115 -2.38 -8.22 -12.65
C GLY A 115 -0.93 -8.68 -12.79
N PRO A 116 -0.53 -9.05 -14.01
CA PRO A 116 0.76 -9.64 -14.31
C PRO A 116 1.89 -8.61 -14.52
N GLY A 117 1.63 -7.30 -14.47
CA GLY A 117 2.63 -6.26 -14.82
C GLY A 117 3.94 -6.30 -13.98
N HIS A 118 3.89 -6.95 -12.82
CA HIS A 118 5.06 -7.22 -11.99
C HIS A 118 5.86 -8.46 -12.41
N ILE A 119 5.24 -9.39 -13.13
CA ILE A 119 5.83 -10.63 -13.65
C ILE A 119 6.51 -10.27 -14.98
N GLY A 120 7.62 -9.55 -14.90
CA GLY A 120 8.46 -9.25 -16.06
C GLY A 120 8.82 -7.77 -16.24
N LYS A 121 10.10 -7.47 -16.05
CA LYS A 121 11.00 -6.89 -17.06
C LYS A 121 12.37 -7.45 -16.70
N ALA A 122 12.61 -8.72 -17.01
CA ALA A 122 13.98 -9.13 -17.29
C ALA A 122 14.28 -8.44 -18.63
N LEU A 123 14.84 -7.23 -18.57
CA LEU A 123 15.45 -6.67 -19.76
C LEU A 123 16.56 -7.66 -20.18
N PRO A 124 16.72 -7.99 -21.48
CA PRO A 124 17.97 -8.56 -21.94
C PRO A 124 19.14 -7.62 -21.64
#